data_AF-A0A7K1KZM5-F1
#
_entry.id   AF-A0A7K1KZM5-F1
#
_cell.length_a   1.000
_cell.length_b   1.000
_cell.length_c   1.000
_cell.angle_alpha   90.00
_cell.angle_beta   90.00
_cell.angle_gamma   90.00
#
_symmetry.space_group_name_H-M   'P 1'
#
loop_
_entity.id
_entity.type
_entity.pdbx_description
1 polymer ?
#
loop_
_entity_poly.entity_id
_entity_poly.type
_entity_poly.pdbx_seq_one_letter_code
_entity_poly.pdbx_strand_id
1 'polypeptide(L)'
;MPAPPLDRAGHAPRPRRPHERTGIRGTGPQRPTPPTSRGYRFTWRRVPAPTRGPAGPGSGPLVSERTGPDLTLARGEGFWDDLDTPQRAALRQVARPRNYQPRMPLCYQGDESDHIILIESGWAKVISSTADGHEVVLAVRGPGDLVCESAVLGGRERSATVTALSPIRALVVPAARFTAFLDAHPAVWLLVSGTFVRRLDDADRRLQAHVSARGARRLALLLTQLAELSARHCPPSPDGRVDIAPPLSQEELGSWMDASRETVARALNSLRRRDLVSTGWRKITVVDLPGLRAFANGQD
;
A
#
# COMPACT_ATOMS: atom_id res chain seq x y z
N MET A 1 47.53 -36.44 -11.22
CA MET A 1 47.93 -36.08 -9.85
C MET A 1 47.87 -37.35 -9.00
N PRO A 2 48.94 -37.70 -8.26
CA PRO A 2 48.94 -38.91 -7.43
C PRO A 2 48.12 -38.69 -6.15
N ALA A 3 47.49 -39.75 -5.64
CA ALA A 3 46.75 -39.74 -4.38
C ALA A 3 47.70 -39.59 -3.17
N PRO A 4 47.27 -38.94 -2.07
CA PRO A 4 48.11 -38.75 -0.89
C PRO A 4 48.33 -40.05 -0.11
N PRO A 5 49.43 -40.19 0.65
CA PRO A 5 49.73 -41.42 1.39
C PRO A 5 48.78 -41.62 2.58
N LEU A 6 48.40 -42.87 2.82
CA LEU A 6 47.60 -43.32 3.98
C LEU A 6 48.47 -43.41 5.24
N ASP A 7 47.87 -43.21 6.41
CA ASP A 7 48.53 -43.43 7.71
C ASP A 7 48.75 -44.95 7.96
N ARG A 8 49.63 -45.31 8.91
CA ARG A 8 50.08 -46.68 9.27
C ARG A 8 48.96 -47.65 9.70
N ALA A 9 47.71 -47.22 9.73
CA ALA A 9 46.52 -48.04 9.97
C ALA A 9 45.48 -48.03 8.82
N GLY A 10 45.85 -47.55 7.62
CA GLY A 10 45.07 -47.75 6.38
C GLY A 10 43.79 -46.90 6.22
N HIS A 11 43.62 -45.81 6.97
CA HIS A 11 42.43 -44.96 6.90
C HIS A 11 42.76 -43.55 6.37
N ALA A 12 41.84 -42.97 5.57
CA ALA A 12 41.93 -41.59 5.10
C ALA A 12 41.65 -40.59 6.25
N PRO A 13 42.43 -39.50 6.39
CA PRO A 13 42.27 -38.55 7.49
C PRO A 13 40.97 -37.75 7.37
N ARG A 14 40.18 -37.72 8.45
CA ARG A 14 38.94 -36.92 8.54
C ARG A 14 39.26 -35.42 8.72
N PRO A 15 38.52 -34.50 8.08
CA PRO A 15 38.74 -33.06 8.25
C PRO A 15 38.34 -32.59 9.66
N ARG A 16 39.23 -31.86 10.34
CA ARG A 16 38.97 -31.24 11.65
C ARG A 16 38.05 -30.03 11.49
N ARG A 17 37.01 -29.94 12.33
CA ARG A 17 36.19 -28.73 12.50
C ARG A 17 37.03 -27.63 13.15
N PRO A 18 37.00 -26.38 12.67
CA PRO A 18 37.68 -25.29 13.34
C PRO A 18 36.78 -24.78 14.46
N HIS A 19 37.27 -24.81 15.70
CA HIS A 19 37.12 -23.77 16.72
C HIS A 19 37.59 -24.35 18.07
N GLU A 20 38.86 -24.15 18.41
CA GLU A 20 39.26 -24.01 19.81
C GLU A 20 40.59 -23.23 19.95
N ARG A 21 40.42 -21.99 20.43
CA ARG A 21 41.29 -21.16 21.30
C ARG A 21 42.72 -20.82 20.85
N THR A 22 43.00 -19.52 20.73
CA THR A 22 43.85 -18.80 21.71
C THR A 22 43.62 -17.29 21.63
N GLY A 23 43.60 -16.62 22.79
CA GLY A 23 43.22 -15.22 22.94
C GLY A 23 44.36 -14.23 22.66
N ILE A 24 43.97 -13.06 22.16
CA ILE A 24 44.75 -11.81 22.20
C ILE A 24 43.76 -10.68 22.49
N ARG A 25 44.04 -9.87 23.51
CA ARG A 25 43.31 -8.64 23.83
C ARG A 25 43.56 -7.61 22.73
N GLY A 26 42.48 -7.17 22.07
CA GLY A 26 42.48 -6.05 21.13
C GLY A 26 41.15 -5.32 21.21
N THR A 27 41.19 -4.05 21.59
CA THR A 27 40.07 -3.11 21.66
C THR A 27 39.55 -2.81 20.24
N GLY A 28 38.34 -3.29 19.92
CA GLY A 28 37.57 -2.95 18.72
C GLY A 28 36.18 -2.38 19.09
N PRO A 29 35.50 -1.67 18.19
CA PRO A 29 34.41 -0.76 18.52
C PRO A 29 33.18 -1.51 19.06
N GLN A 30 32.65 -1.01 20.18
CA GLN A 30 31.44 -1.53 20.81
C GLN A 30 30.25 -1.39 19.85
N ARG A 31 29.56 -2.52 19.58
CA ARG A 31 28.21 -2.48 19.01
C ARG A 31 27.28 -1.78 20.01
N PRO A 32 26.45 -0.80 19.61
CA PRO A 32 25.47 -0.24 20.51
C PRO A 32 24.45 -1.33 20.88
N THR A 33 24.39 -1.65 22.17
CA THR A 33 23.27 -2.38 22.78
C THR A 33 21.97 -1.59 22.54
N PRO A 34 20.86 -2.24 22.15
CA PRO A 34 19.58 -1.55 22.07
C PRO A 34 19.19 -1.05 23.47
N PRO A 35 18.66 0.18 23.60
CA PRO A 35 18.19 0.65 24.89
C PRO A 35 17.06 -0.26 25.37
N THR A 36 17.25 -0.83 26.56
CA THR A 36 16.21 -1.50 27.34
C THR A 36 14.96 -0.61 27.40
N SER A 37 13.81 -1.20 27.10
CA SER A 37 12.49 -0.58 27.12
C SER A 37 12.22 0.14 28.44
N ARG A 38 12.43 1.47 28.45
CA ARG A 38 11.83 2.34 29.47
C ARG A 38 10.33 2.35 29.20
N GLY A 39 9.57 1.78 30.12
CA GLY A 39 8.11 1.77 30.09
C GLY A 39 7.55 3.18 29.97
N TYR A 40 7.00 3.51 28.81
CA TYR A 40 6.20 4.71 28.63
C TYR A 40 4.83 4.48 29.25
N ARG A 41 4.64 5.03 30.45
CA ARG A 41 3.34 5.10 31.13
C ARG A 41 2.60 6.31 30.55
N PHE A 42 1.63 6.07 29.66
CA PHE A 42 0.72 7.11 29.17
C PHE A 42 -0.11 7.68 30.33
N THR A 43 0.16 8.92 30.74
CA THR A 43 -0.74 9.67 31.62
C THR A 43 -1.66 10.54 30.76
N TRP A 44 -2.94 10.18 30.69
CA TRP A 44 -3.97 11.06 30.16
C TRP A 44 -4.03 12.32 31.04
N ARG A 45 -3.53 13.46 30.56
CA ARG A 45 -3.91 14.75 31.15
C ARG A 45 -5.37 14.99 30.80
N ARG A 46 -6.27 14.94 31.79
CA ARG A 46 -7.65 15.40 31.64
C ARG A 46 -7.61 16.86 31.19
N VAL A 47 -8.11 17.13 29.99
CA VAL A 47 -8.48 18.48 29.57
C VAL A 47 -9.73 18.86 30.40
N PRO A 48 -9.75 19.98 31.13
CA PRO A 48 -10.96 20.40 31.84
C PRO A 48 -12.07 20.67 30.83
N ALA A 49 -13.28 20.20 31.11
CA ALA A 49 -14.45 20.57 30.33
C ALA A 49 -14.62 22.11 30.36
N PRO A 50 -14.98 22.76 29.24
CA PRO A 50 -15.21 24.20 29.25
C PRO A 50 -16.36 24.53 30.20
N THR A 51 -16.08 25.40 31.17
CA THR A 51 -17.07 25.98 32.08
C THR A 51 -18.07 26.81 31.27
N ARG A 52 -19.35 26.42 31.28
CA ARG A 52 -20.44 27.24 30.74
C ARG A 52 -20.58 28.50 31.59
N GLY A 53 -20.26 29.66 31.00
CA GLY A 53 -20.63 30.97 31.55
C GLY A 53 -22.13 31.23 31.44
N PRO A 54 -22.68 32.19 32.19
CA PRO A 54 -24.11 32.47 32.23
C PRO A 54 -24.60 33.02 30.89
N ALA A 55 -25.78 32.56 30.47
CA ALA A 55 -26.44 32.97 29.24
C ALA A 55 -26.94 34.43 29.36
N GLY A 56 -26.40 35.32 28.52
CA GLY A 56 -26.97 36.65 28.28
C GLY A 56 -28.19 36.56 27.35
N PRO A 57 -29.16 37.50 27.43
CA PRO A 57 -30.39 37.41 26.68
C PRO A 57 -30.23 37.94 25.25
N GLY A 58 -30.80 37.20 24.29
CA GLY A 58 -31.44 37.73 23.08
C GLY A 58 -30.55 38.42 22.05
N SER A 59 -29.99 37.65 21.12
CA SER A 59 -29.81 38.10 19.73
C SER A 59 -30.18 36.93 18.82
N GLY A 60 -31.13 37.17 17.91
CA GLY A 60 -31.77 36.17 17.07
C GLY A 60 -30.82 35.39 16.16
N PRO A 61 -31.32 34.39 15.43
CA PRO A 61 -30.48 33.50 14.66
C PRO A 61 -29.94 34.25 13.43
N LEU A 62 -28.73 34.80 13.56
CA LEU A 62 -27.85 35.04 12.41
C LEU A 62 -27.33 33.67 11.97
N VAL A 63 -28.18 32.93 11.25
CA VAL A 63 -27.72 31.84 10.40
C VAL A 63 -26.98 32.50 9.25
N SER A 64 -25.73 32.86 9.49
CA SER A 64 -24.78 32.96 8.40
C SER A 64 -24.66 31.55 7.86
N GLU A 65 -25.23 31.32 6.68
CA GLU A 65 -24.88 30.20 5.81
C GLU A 65 -23.39 30.28 5.51
N ARG A 66 -22.56 29.85 6.46
CA ARG A 66 -21.25 29.33 6.13
C ARG A 66 -21.54 28.00 5.48
N THR A 67 -21.60 28.01 4.16
CA THR A 67 -21.47 26.81 3.34
C THR A 67 -20.29 26.03 3.90
N GLY A 68 -20.57 25.00 4.69
CA GLY A 68 -19.56 24.03 5.08
C GLY A 68 -18.93 23.48 3.81
N PRO A 69 -17.67 23.02 3.84
CA PRO A 69 -17.07 22.41 2.66
C PRO A 69 -18.02 21.34 2.15
N ASP A 70 -18.45 21.47 0.89
CA ASP A 70 -19.32 20.52 0.24
C ASP A 70 -18.64 19.14 0.30
N LEU A 71 -19.10 18.27 1.20
CA LEU A 71 -18.54 16.93 1.41
C LEU A 71 -18.75 16.03 0.18
N THR A 72 -19.46 16.52 -0.85
CA THR A 72 -19.65 15.92 -2.17
C THR A 72 -18.39 15.99 -3.05
N LEU A 73 -17.32 16.66 -2.61
CA LEU A 73 -16.10 16.91 -3.40
C LEU A 73 -15.14 15.73 -3.56
N ALA A 74 -15.28 14.64 -2.79
CA ALA A 74 -14.53 13.41 -3.04
C ALA A 74 -15.24 12.61 -4.14
N ARG A 75 -15.17 13.09 -5.38
CA ARG A 75 -15.90 12.54 -6.53
C ARG A 75 -15.31 11.23 -7.10
N GLY A 76 -14.31 10.67 -6.44
CA GLY A 76 -14.17 9.21 -6.38
C GLY A 76 -13.22 8.59 -7.40
N GLU A 77 -12.08 9.23 -7.70
CA GLU A 77 -11.12 8.67 -8.67
C GLU A 77 -9.68 8.58 -8.12
N GLY A 78 -9.23 9.55 -7.34
CA GLY A 78 -7.90 9.62 -6.73
C GLY A 78 -7.63 10.98 -6.07
N PHE A 79 -6.64 11.08 -5.17
CA PHE A 79 -6.31 12.36 -4.51
C PHE A 79 -5.96 13.46 -5.53
N TRP A 80 -5.18 13.12 -6.56
CA TRP A 80 -4.81 14.07 -7.62
C TRP A 80 -6.00 14.55 -8.43
N ASP A 81 -6.94 13.65 -8.71
CA ASP A 81 -8.09 13.93 -9.55
C ASP A 81 -9.07 14.88 -8.84
N ASP A 82 -9.13 14.80 -7.51
CA ASP A 82 -9.96 15.68 -6.69
C ASP A 82 -9.33 17.09 -6.46
N LEU A 83 -8.05 17.31 -6.81
CA LEU A 83 -7.43 18.65 -6.73
C LEU A 83 -7.89 19.54 -7.89
N ASP A 84 -8.18 20.81 -7.59
CA ASP A 84 -8.41 21.82 -8.62
C ASP A 84 -7.12 22.22 -9.36
N THR A 85 -7.26 22.93 -10.49
CA THR A 85 -6.11 23.34 -11.31
C THR A 85 -5.08 24.17 -10.54
N PRO A 86 -5.46 25.20 -9.75
CA PRO A 86 -4.53 25.93 -8.88
C PRO A 86 -3.78 25.04 -7.87
N GLN A 87 -4.48 24.14 -7.19
CA GLN A 87 -3.90 23.23 -6.20
C GLN A 87 -2.91 22.26 -6.85
N ARG A 88 -3.24 21.71 -8.03
CA ARG A 88 -2.32 20.86 -8.81
C ARG A 88 -1.05 21.62 -9.18
N ALA A 89 -1.17 22.87 -9.61
CA ALA A 89 -0.02 23.72 -9.96
C ALA A 89 0.85 24.02 -8.73
N ALA A 90 0.23 24.39 -7.60
CA ALA A 90 0.93 24.66 -6.34
C ALA A 90 1.66 23.41 -5.82
N LEU A 91 1.02 22.23 -5.84
CA LEU A 91 1.65 20.98 -5.44
C LEU A 91 2.86 20.63 -6.31
N ARG A 92 2.77 20.84 -7.63
CA ARG A 92 3.90 20.63 -8.56
C ARG A 92 5.09 21.54 -8.27
N GLN A 93 4.86 22.78 -7.86
CA GLN A 93 5.94 23.73 -7.56
C GLN A 93 6.78 23.29 -6.35
N VAL A 94 6.15 22.67 -5.35
CA VAL A 94 6.83 22.21 -4.14
C VAL A 94 7.42 20.80 -4.27
N ALA A 95 7.03 20.07 -5.32
CA ALA A 95 7.44 18.70 -5.61
C ALA A 95 8.76 18.58 -6.41
N ARG A 96 9.25 17.35 -6.50
CA ARG A 96 10.33 16.93 -7.40
C ARG A 96 9.89 15.71 -8.21
N PRO A 97 9.95 15.75 -9.55
CA PRO A 97 9.62 14.59 -10.37
C PRO A 97 10.64 13.47 -10.15
N ARG A 98 10.17 12.23 -10.11
CA ARG A 98 11.00 11.04 -9.95
C ARG A 98 10.42 9.89 -10.77
N ASN A 99 11.31 9.12 -11.39
CA ASN A 99 10.96 7.91 -12.11
C ASN A 99 11.42 6.69 -11.33
N TYR A 100 10.60 5.64 -11.31
CA TYR A 100 10.93 4.35 -10.71
C TYR A 100 10.77 3.25 -11.75
N GLN A 101 11.75 2.36 -11.83
CA GLN A 101 11.67 1.17 -12.66
C GLN A 101 10.81 0.10 -11.98
N PRO A 102 10.22 -0.86 -12.73
CA PRO A 102 9.55 -2.00 -12.12
C PRO A 102 10.44 -2.69 -11.07
N ARG A 103 9.83 -3.12 -9.96
CA ARG A 103 10.48 -3.72 -8.79
C ARG A 103 11.35 -2.77 -7.95
N MET A 104 11.47 -1.51 -8.34
CA MET A 104 12.17 -0.53 -7.50
C MET A 104 11.29 -0.13 -6.31
N PRO A 105 11.82 -0.15 -5.08
CA PRO A 105 11.12 0.37 -3.92
C PRO A 105 11.05 1.91 -3.98
N LEU A 106 9.89 2.43 -3.62
CA LEU A 106 9.60 3.85 -3.46
C LEU A 106 9.91 4.32 -2.03
N CYS A 107 9.56 3.50 -1.03
CA CYS A 107 9.89 3.68 0.38
C CYS A 107 9.92 2.29 1.06
N TYR A 108 10.72 2.11 2.12
CA TYR A 108 10.79 0.85 2.87
C TYR A 108 10.04 0.93 4.20
N GLN A 109 9.46 -0.18 4.64
CA GLN A 109 8.90 -0.32 5.99
C GLN A 109 9.98 -0.07 7.05
N GLY A 110 9.63 0.66 8.11
CA GLY A 110 10.51 1.00 9.22
C GLY A 110 11.39 2.24 8.97
N ASP A 111 11.50 2.72 7.73
CA ASP A 111 12.23 3.95 7.46
C ASP A 111 11.58 5.16 8.15
N GLU A 112 12.40 6.18 8.43
CA GLU A 112 11.88 7.48 8.82
C GLU A 112 11.05 8.13 7.70
N SER A 113 10.13 9.01 8.10
CA SER A 113 9.15 9.61 7.20
C SER A 113 9.48 11.06 6.91
N ASP A 114 10.14 11.31 5.78
CA ASP A 114 10.62 12.64 5.36
C ASP A 114 9.95 13.17 4.08
N HIS A 115 9.18 12.34 3.37
CA HIS A 115 8.51 12.72 2.13
C HIS A 115 7.24 11.92 1.86
N ILE A 116 6.35 12.48 1.04
CA ILE A 116 5.20 11.80 0.43
C ILE A 116 5.46 11.64 -1.07
N ILE A 117 4.83 10.66 -1.68
CA ILE A 117 4.92 10.44 -3.13
C ILE A 117 3.50 10.44 -3.70
N LEU A 118 3.29 11.22 -4.75
CA LEU A 118 2.11 11.13 -5.60
C LEU A 118 2.46 10.37 -6.88
N ILE A 119 1.68 9.34 -7.21
CA ILE A 119 1.86 8.58 -8.45
C ILE A 119 1.14 9.32 -9.59
N GLU A 120 1.87 9.75 -10.63
CA GLU A 120 1.28 10.38 -11.80
C GLU A 120 0.93 9.36 -12.89
N SER A 121 1.74 8.31 -13.01
CA SER A 121 1.49 7.20 -13.93
C SER A 121 2.19 5.94 -13.44
N GLY A 122 1.63 4.77 -13.78
CA GLY A 122 2.15 3.48 -13.35
C GLY A 122 1.48 2.98 -12.08
N TRP A 123 1.92 1.81 -11.62
CA TRP A 123 1.30 1.09 -10.51
C TRP A 123 2.34 0.64 -9.50
N ALA A 124 2.03 0.76 -8.22
CA ALA A 124 2.83 0.26 -7.11
C ALA A 124 2.02 -0.74 -6.27
N LYS A 125 2.70 -1.69 -5.65
CA LYS A 125 2.16 -2.51 -4.56
C LYS A 125 2.65 -1.98 -3.22
N VAL A 126 1.78 -2.03 -2.23
CA VAL A 126 2.10 -1.80 -0.82
C VAL A 126 2.21 -3.16 -0.16
N ILE A 127 3.34 -3.43 0.48
CA ILE A 127 3.67 -4.71 1.09
C ILE A 127 4.01 -4.48 2.56
N SER A 128 3.46 -5.30 3.44
CA SER A 128 3.97 -5.39 4.81
C SER A 128 4.74 -6.69 4.99
N SER A 129 5.89 -6.56 5.64
CA SER A 129 6.73 -7.70 5.99
C SER A 129 6.48 -8.05 7.46
N THR A 130 6.19 -9.32 7.73
CA THR A 130 6.09 -9.86 9.10
C THR A 130 7.49 -10.07 9.69
N ALA A 131 7.57 -10.27 11.01
CA ALA A 131 8.82 -10.55 11.70
C ALA A 131 9.53 -11.82 11.16
N ASP A 132 8.75 -12.77 10.66
CA ASP A 132 9.26 -14.03 10.08
C ASP A 132 9.64 -13.90 8.58
N GLY A 133 9.59 -12.69 8.03
CA GLY A 133 10.00 -12.39 6.66
C GLY A 133 8.93 -12.66 5.60
N HIS A 134 7.69 -12.97 5.99
CA HIS A 134 6.59 -13.13 5.03
C HIS A 134 6.10 -11.77 4.54
N GLU A 135 5.98 -11.63 3.22
CA GLU A 135 5.46 -10.44 2.57
C GLU A 135 3.98 -10.60 2.21
N VAL A 136 3.17 -9.67 2.71
CA VAL A 136 1.73 -9.60 2.44
C VAL A 136 1.42 -8.35 1.63
N VAL A 137 0.81 -8.53 0.45
CA VAL A 137 0.31 -7.41 -0.34
C VAL A 137 -0.87 -6.76 0.36
N LEU A 138 -0.66 -5.53 0.84
CA LEU A 138 -1.65 -4.72 1.53
C LEU A 138 -2.47 -3.84 0.61
N ALA A 139 -2.03 -3.56 -0.62
CA ALA A 139 -2.79 -2.81 -1.61
C ALA A 139 -2.03 -2.70 -2.93
N VAL A 140 -2.74 -2.28 -3.97
CA VAL A 140 -2.15 -1.64 -5.15
C VAL A 140 -2.58 -0.18 -5.20
N ARG A 141 -1.66 0.67 -5.64
CA ARG A 141 -1.82 2.12 -5.79
C ARG A 141 -1.45 2.52 -7.21
N GLY A 142 -2.26 3.40 -7.77
CA GLY A 142 -2.19 3.78 -9.18
C GLY A 142 -2.05 5.29 -9.38
N PRO A 143 -2.24 5.75 -10.62
CA PRO A 143 -2.29 7.18 -10.93
C PRO A 143 -3.26 7.91 -10.00
N GLY A 144 -2.83 9.06 -9.51
CA GLY A 144 -3.59 9.92 -8.61
C GLY A 144 -3.58 9.52 -7.14
N ASP A 145 -3.02 8.37 -6.77
CA ASP A 145 -2.88 7.98 -5.37
C ASP A 145 -1.66 8.63 -4.71
N LEU A 146 -1.86 9.10 -3.47
CA LEU A 146 -0.77 9.37 -2.53
C LEU A 146 -0.25 8.06 -1.95
N VAL A 147 1.05 7.97 -1.70
CA VAL A 147 1.70 6.91 -0.94
C VAL A 147 2.74 7.47 0.03
N CYS A 148 3.02 6.66 1.06
CA CYS A 148 3.90 6.99 2.17
C CYS A 148 3.44 8.22 3.02
N GLU A 149 2.24 8.76 2.79
CA GLU A 149 1.65 9.92 3.51
C GLU A 149 1.23 9.61 4.95
N SER A 150 0.75 8.39 5.22
CA SER A 150 0.28 7.94 6.54
C SER A 150 1.33 8.08 7.63
N ALA A 151 2.60 7.97 7.24
CA ALA A 151 3.74 7.96 8.12
C ALA A 151 4.21 9.39 8.43
N VAL A 152 4.24 10.26 7.41
CA VAL A 152 4.49 11.70 7.57
C VAL A 152 3.40 12.36 8.42
N LEU A 153 2.13 12.16 8.07
CA LEU A 153 1.01 12.81 8.74
C LEU A 153 0.72 12.22 10.13
N GLY A 154 1.10 10.95 10.35
CA GLY A 154 0.94 10.28 11.63
C GLY A 154 2.13 10.42 12.58
N GLY A 155 3.21 11.10 12.17
CA GLY A 155 4.43 11.24 12.98
C GLY A 155 5.07 9.90 13.36
N ARG A 156 5.08 8.94 12.42
CA ARG A 156 5.54 7.55 12.64
C ARG A 156 6.46 7.08 11.52
N GLU A 157 7.17 5.98 11.76
CA GLU A 157 7.92 5.26 10.73
C GLU A 157 7.00 4.73 9.63
N ARG A 158 7.57 4.42 8.46
CA ARG A 158 6.82 3.81 7.35
C ARG A 158 6.22 2.48 7.79
N SER A 159 4.90 2.34 7.69
CA SER A 159 4.21 1.11 8.08
C SER A 159 4.35 -0.04 7.09
N ALA A 160 4.83 0.23 5.88
CA ALA A 160 4.88 -0.73 4.78
C ALA A 160 5.93 -0.30 3.74
N THR A 161 6.44 -1.28 2.99
CA THR A 161 7.27 -1.06 1.81
C THR A 161 6.37 -0.80 0.61
N VAL A 162 6.67 0.21 -0.19
CA VAL A 162 5.97 0.49 -1.45
C VAL A 162 6.90 0.17 -2.60
N THR A 163 6.48 -0.67 -3.55
CA THR A 163 7.33 -1.14 -4.65
C THR A 163 6.62 -0.98 -5.99
N ALA A 164 7.33 -0.50 -7.00
CA ALA A 164 6.82 -0.36 -8.35
C ALA A 164 6.46 -1.72 -8.99
N LEU A 165 5.26 -1.85 -9.56
CA LEU A 165 4.82 -2.98 -10.38
C LEU A 165 5.07 -2.75 -11.88
N SER A 166 4.99 -1.50 -12.32
CA SER A 166 5.28 -1.02 -13.67
C SER A 166 6.21 0.20 -13.59
N PRO A 167 6.73 0.74 -14.72
CA PRO A 167 7.42 2.01 -14.69
C PRO A 167 6.51 3.09 -14.09
N ILE A 168 7.00 3.81 -13.09
CA ILE A 168 6.26 4.88 -12.41
C ILE A 168 6.90 6.23 -12.71
N ARG A 169 6.05 7.22 -13.00
CA ARG A 169 6.38 8.64 -12.88
C ARG A 169 5.64 9.18 -11.66
N ALA A 170 6.33 9.93 -10.82
CA ALA A 170 5.79 10.39 -9.56
C ALA A 170 6.32 11.77 -9.18
N LEU A 171 5.57 12.45 -8.32
CA LEU A 171 6.00 13.66 -7.64
C LEU A 171 6.37 13.32 -6.20
N VAL A 172 7.63 13.55 -5.83
CA VAL A 172 8.11 13.41 -4.46
C VAL A 172 8.04 14.77 -3.79
N VAL A 173 7.33 14.85 -2.66
CA VAL A 173 7.13 16.10 -1.91
C VAL A 173 7.74 15.93 -0.52
N PRO A 174 8.76 16.73 -0.15
CA PRO A 174 9.28 16.74 1.21
C PRO A 174 8.17 17.02 2.23
N ALA A 175 8.19 16.32 3.36
CA ALA A 175 7.15 16.37 4.39
C ALA A 175 6.79 17.80 4.79
N ALA A 176 7.78 18.60 5.16
CA ALA A 176 7.59 19.99 5.57
C ALA A 176 6.91 20.85 4.48
N ARG A 177 7.23 20.60 3.20
CA ARG A 177 6.63 21.32 2.08
C ARG A 177 5.20 20.87 1.80
N PHE A 178 4.92 19.57 1.98
CA PHE A 178 3.56 19.07 1.85
C PHE A 178 2.67 19.61 2.95
N THR A 179 3.13 19.63 4.21
CA THR A 179 2.39 20.23 5.32
C THR A 179 2.13 21.73 5.07
N ALA A 180 3.15 22.49 4.65
CA ALA A 180 2.97 23.90 4.30
C ALA A 180 1.97 24.10 3.13
N PHE A 181 1.97 23.20 2.15
CA PHE A 181 0.97 23.22 1.07
C PHE A 181 -0.44 22.96 1.62
N LEU A 182 -0.62 22.01 2.53
CA LEU A 182 -1.93 21.75 3.14
C LEU A 182 -2.40 22.91 4.02
N ASP A 183 -1.49 23.58 4.73
CA ASP A 183 -1.80 24.78 5.53
C ASP A 183 -2.23 25.96 4.65
N ALA A 184 -1.61 26.12 3.48
CA ALA A 184 -1.98 27.13 2.48
C ALA A 184 -3.28 26.79 1.73
N HIS A 185 -3.64 25.50 1.67
CA HIS A 185 -4.84 25.01 0.98
C HIS A 185 -5.69 24.12 1.90
N PRO A 186 -6.35 24.65 2.95
CA PRO A 186 -6.98 23.83 3.99
C PRO A 186 -8.06 22.87 3.49
N ALA A 187 -8.75 23.18 2.38
CA ALA A 187 -9.73 22.29 1.77
C ALA A 187 -9.11 20.94 1.33
N VAL A 188 -7.81 20.92 1.02
CA VAL A 188 -7.09 19.71 0.59
C VAL A 188 -6.94 18.70 1.73
N TRP A 189 -6.99 19.13 3.00
CA TRP A 189 -7.04 18.20 4.13
C TRP A 189 -8.23 17.25 4.05
N LEU A 190 -9.37 17.69 3.52
CA LEU A 190 -10.54 16.84 3.31
C LEU A 190 -10.26 15.75 2.27
N LEU A 191 -9.53 16.08 1.20
CA LEU A 191 -9.14 15.14 0.14
C LEU A 191 -8.13 14.10 0.63
N VAL A 192 -7.18 14.53 1.47
CA VAL A 192 -6.27 13.62 2.17
C VAL A 192 -7.06 12.68 3.09
N SER A 193 -8.02 13.22 3.84
CA SER A 193 -8.88 12.44 4.74
C SER A 193 -9.72 11.42 3.96
N GLY A 194 -10.30 11.81 2.82
CA GLY A 194 -11.01 10.92 1.92
C GLY A 194 -10.13 9.78 1.39
N THR A 195 -8.83 10.01 1.23
CA THR A 195 -7.89 8.93 0.90
C THR A 195 -7.78 7.90 2.03
N PHE A 196 -7.77 8.29 3.30
CA PHE A 196 -7.77 7.34 4.42
C PHE A 196 -9.09 6.58 4.54
N VAL A 197 -10.23 7.25 4.35
CA VAL A 197 -11.55 6.61 4.37
C VAL A 197 -11.63 5.51 3.30
N ARG A 198 -11.28 5.83 2.03
CA ARG A 198 -11.27 4.82 0.95
C ARG A 198 -10.38 3.62 1.27
N ARG A 199 -9.23 3.85 1.93
CA ARG A 199 -8.32 2.78 2.32
C ARG A 199 -8.88 1.90 3.44
N LEU A 200 -9.63 2.48 4.38
CA LEU A 200 -10.34 1.72 5.39
C LEU A 200 -11.44 0.86 4.74
N ASP A 201 -12.25 1.46 3.85
CA ASP A 201 -13.29 0.73 3.11
C ASP A 201 -12.70 -0.42 2.27
N ASP A 202 -11.54 -0.20 1.63
CA ASP A 202 -10.80 -1.25 0.91
C ASP A 202 -10.39 -2.40 1.85
N ALA A 203 -9.90 -2.07 3.05
CA ALA A 203 -9.48 -3.06 4.03
C ALA A 203 -10.68 -3.86 4.56
N ASP A 204 -11.79 -3.18 4.86
CA ASP A 204 -13.03 -3.80 5.32
C ASP A 204 -13.64 -4.71 4.25
N ARG A 205 -13.70 -4.25 2.99
CA ARG A 205 -14.15 -5.09 1.85
C ARG A 205 -13.33 -6.36 1.72
N ARG A 206 -12.02 -6.28 1.94
CA ARG A 206 -11.16 -7.47 1.89
C ARG A 206 -11.42 -8.39 3.05
N LEU A 207 -11.48 -7.87 4.27
CA LEU A 207 -11.81 -8.67 5.45
C LEU A 207 -13.14 -9.42 5.23
N GLN A 208 -14.15 -8.75 4.70
CA GLN A 208 -15.42 -9.37 4.33
C GLN A 208 -15.26 -10.46 3.26
N ALA A 209 -14.48 -10.21 2.20
CA ALA A 209 -14.19 -11.22 1.17
C ALA A 209 -13.42 -12.45 1.72
N HIS A 210 -12.54 -12.25 2.71
CA HIS A 210 -11.84 -13.35 3.37
C HIS A 210 -12.79 -14.25 4.17
N VAL A 211 -13.77 -13.64 4.85
CA VAL A 211 -14.74 -14.38 5.67
C VAL A 211 -15.82 -15.04 4.81
N SER A 212 -16.31 -14.34 3.77
CA SER A 212 -17.50 -14.75 3.00
C SER A 212 -17.21 -15.58 1.75
N ALA A 213 -15.99 -15.55 1.20
CA ALA A 213 -15.66 -16.20 -0.07
C ALA A 213 -14.36 -16.99 -0.01
N ARG A 214 -14.24 -18.00 -0.88
CA ARG A 214 -13.03 -18.83 -1.05
C ARG A 214 -12.72 -19.05 -2.53
N GLY A 215 -11.45 -19.35 -2.83
CA GLY A 215 -11.00 -19.76 -4.17
C GLY A 215 -11.42 -18.79 -5.28
N ALA A 216 -12.14 -19.31 -6.28
CA ALA A 216 -12.55 -18.55 -7.47
C ALA A 216 -13.42 -17.32 -7.14
N ARG A 217 -14.33 -17.43 -6.17
CA ARG A 217 -15.23 -16.32 -5.80
C ARG A 217 -14.47 -15.16 -5.16
N ARG A 218 -13.51 -15.46 -4.29
CA ARG A 218 -12.62 -14.44 -3.70
C ARG A 218 -11.77 -13.76 -4.77
N LEU A 219 -11.26 -14.53 -5.74
CA LEU A 219 -10.53 -13.97 -6.87
C LEU A 219 -11.42 -13.06 -7.73
N ALA A 220 -12.66 -13.46 -7.99
CA ALA A 220 -13.59 -12.65 -8.77
C ALA A 220 -13.92 -11.30 -8.10
N LEU A 221 -14.10 -11.28 -6.77
CA LEU A 221 -14.24 -10.04 -5.99
C LEU A 221 -13.02 -9.12 -6.18
N LEU A 222 -11.81 -9.66 -6.05
CA LEU A 222 -10.58 -8.89 -6.24
C LEU A 222 -10.44 -8.38 -7.69
N LEU A 223 -10.68 -9.22 -8.69
CA LEU A 223 -10.58 -8.83 -10.10
C LEU A 223 -11.65 -7.80 -10.48
N THR A 224 -12.83 -7.84 -9.87
CA THR A 224 -13.87 -6.81 -10.04
C THR A 224 -13.39 -5.46 -9.52
N GLN A 225 -12.84 -5.43 -8.30
CA GLN A 225 -12.26 -4.20 -7.72
C GLN A 225 -11.11 -3.67 -8.56
N LEU A 226 -10.23 -4.54 -9.05
CA LEU A 226 -9.12 -4.16 -9.93
C LEU A 226 -9.59 -3.66 -11.30
N ALA A 227 -10.68 -4.20 -11.85
CA ALA A 227 -11.26 -3.73 -13.10
C ALA A 227 -11.84 -2.33 -12.94
N GLU A 228 -12.59 -2.08 -11.86
CA GLU A 228 -13.12 -0.75 -11.51
C GLU A 228 -11.98 0.25 -11.28
N LEU A 229 -10.92 -0.18 -10.60
CA LEU A 229 -9.69 0.59 -10.41
C LEU A 229 -9.01 0.95 -11.74
N SER A 230 -8.93 -0.02 -12.66
CA SER A 230 -8.26 0.15 -13.95
C SER A 230 -9.07 1.02 -14.90
N ALA A 231 -10.40 0.87 -14.90
CA ALA A 231 -11.33 1.58 -15.77
C ALA A 231 -11.24 3.12 -15.65
N ARG A 232 -10.76 3.63 -14.50
CA ARG A 232 -10.56 5.08 -14.27
C ARG A 232 -9.45 5.69 -15.12
N HIS A 233 -8.46 4.89 -15.51
CA HIS A 233 -7.29 5.37 -16.26
C HIS A 233 -7.09 4.65 -17.59
N CYS A 234 -7.75 3.51 -17.77
CA CYS A 234 -7.78 2.73 -19.00
C CYS A 234 -9.24 2.39 -19.30
N PRO A 235 -9.92 3.16 -20.17
CA PRO A 235 -11.33 2.94 -20.45
C PRO A 235 -11.55 1.53 -21.03
N PRO A 236 -12.75 0.94 -20.81
CA PRO A 236 -13.09 -0.34 -21.40
C PRO A 236 -12.93 -0.33 -22.92
N SER A 237 -12.62 -1.50 -23.47
CA SER A 237 -12.61 -1.73 -24.91
C SER A 237 -14.03 -1.56 -25.49
N PRO A 238 -14.18 -1.30 -26.80
CA PRO A 238 -15.51 -1.12 -27.42
C PRO A 238 -16.47 -2.31 -27.22
N ASP A 239 -15.92 -3.51 -27.00
CA ASP A 239 -16.65 -4.75 -26.70
C ASP A 239 -16.91 -4.96 -25.18
N GLY A 240 -16.65 -3.95 -24.35
CA GLY A 240 -16.90 -3.96 -22.90
C GLY A 240 -15.80 -4.61 -22.06
N ARG A 241 -14.72 -5.10 -22.68
CA ARG A 241 -13.62 -5.77 -21.97
C ARG A 241 -12.76 -4.77 -21.19
N VAL A 242 -12.36 -5.14 -19.98
CA VAL A 242 -11.54 -4.29 -19.11
C VAL A 242 -10.20 -4.98 -18.83
N ASP A 243 -9.12 -4.34 -19.26
CA ASP A 243 -7.77 -4.79 -18.92
C ASP A 243 -7.44 -4.40 -17.47
N ILE A 244 -6.99 -5.37 -16.67
CA ILE A 244 -6.44 -5.10 -15.34
C ILE A 244 -5.08 -4.44 -15.53
N ALA A 245 -5.03 -3.13 -15.28
CA ALA A 245 -3.87 -2.30 -15.57
C ALA A 245 -2.64 -2.60 -14.69
N PRO A 246 -2.77 -2.90 -13.37
CA PRO A 246 -1.64 -3.38 -12.59
C PRO A 246 -1.14 -4.74 -13.10
N PRO A 247 0.15 -4.88 -13.47
CA PRO A 247 0.68 -6.14 -14.01
C PRO A 247 0.97 -7.13 -12.87
N LEU A 248 -0.07 -7.66 -12.23
CA LEU A 248 0.08 -8.56 -11.09
C LEU A 248 0.43 -9.98 -11.54
N SER A 249 1.40 -10.59 -10.87
CA SER A 249 1.66 -12.02 -10.96
C SER A 249 0.65 -12.82 -10.14
N GLN A 250 0.56 -14.12 -10.41
CA GLN A 250 -0.28 -15.02 -9.60
C GLN A 250 0.20 -15.14 -8.16
N GLU A 251 1.50 -14.96 -7.90
CA GLU A 251 2.06 -14.91 -6.54
C GLU A 251 1.60 -13.64 -5.81
N GLU A 252 1.61 -12.49 -6.49
CA GLU A 252 1.11 -11.23 -5.92
C GLU A 252 -0.40 -11.29 -5.65
N LEU A 253 -1.18 -11.87 -6.56
CA LEU A 253 -2.61 -12.12 -6.32
C LEU A 253 -2.81 -13.10 -5.15
N GLY A 254 -1.96 -14.12 -5.04
CA GLY A 254 -2.02 -15.10 -3.95
C GLY A 254 -1.73 -14.47 -2.59
N SER A 255 -0.62 -13.73 -2.49
CA SER A 255 -0.26 -12.96 -1.31
C SER A 255 -1.37 -11.98 -0.90
N TRP A 256 -2.00 -11.31 -1.87
CA TRP A 256 -3.08 -10.37 -1.60
C TRP A 256 -4.37 -11.07 -1.12
N MET A 257 -4.67 -12.27 -1.63
CA MET A 257 -5.88 -13.02 -1.28
C MET A 257 -5.70 -13.97 -0.09
N ASP A 258 -4.51 -14.04 0.50
CA ASP A 258 -4.09 -15.09 1.44
C ASP A 258 -4.37 -16.49 0.86
N ALA A 259 -3.82 -16.73 -0.34
CA ALA A 259 -4.00 -17.97 -1.09
C ALA A 259 -2.70 -18.39 -1.77
N SER A 260 -2.52 -19.70 -1.95
CA SER A 260 -1.37 -20.19 -2.69
C SER A 260 -1.46 -19.82 -4.17
N ARG A 261 -0.31 -19.76 -4.85
CA ARG A 261 -0.24 -19.55 -6.31
C ARG A 261 -1.08 -20.60 -7.07
N GLU A 262 -1.06 -21.85 -6.62
CA GLU A 262 -1.86 -22.95 -7.21
C GLU A 262 -3.35 -22.69 -7.05
N THR A 263 -3.77 -22.14 -5.91
CA THR A 263 -5.17 -21.77 -5.65
C THR A 263 -5.61 -20.66 -6.61
N VAL A 264 -4.77 -19.64 -6.81
CA VAL A 264 -5.01 -18.58 -7.81
C VAL A 264 -5.07 -19.15 -9.22
N ALA A 265 -4.14 -20.04 -9.59
CA ALA A 265 -4.13 -20.67 -10.91
C ALA A 265 -5.41 -21.49 -11.18
N ARG A 266 -5.87 -22.27 -10.19
CA ARG A 266 -7.14 -23.02 -10.27
C ARG A 266 -8.35 -22.08 -10.37
N ALA A 267 -8.36 -21.00 -9.59
CA ALA A 267 -9.40 -19.98 -9.62
C ALA A 267 -9.47 -19.29 -11.00
N LEU A 268 -8.34 -18.84 -11.55
CA LEU A 268 -8.25 -18.27 -12.90
C LEU A 268 -8.72 -19.27 -13.96
N ASN A 269 -8.39 -20.54 -13.82
CA ASN A 269 -8.89 -21.58 -14.74
C ASN A 269 -10.41 -21.73 -14.66
N SER A 270 -10.99 -21.68 -13.47
CA SER A 270 -12.44 -21.70 -13.29
C SER A 270 -13.14 -20.51 -13.94
N LEU A 271 -12.58 -19.31 -13.78
CA LEU A 271 -13.15 -18.09 -14.36
C LEU A 271 -13.03 -18.08 -15.89
N ARG A 272 -11.91 -18.57 -16.44
CA ARG A 272 -11.71 -18.70 -17.90
C ARG A 272 -12.70 -19.67 -18.56
N ARG A 273 -12.97 -20.82 -17.94
CA ARG A 273 -13.95 -21.81 -18.46
C ARG A 273 -15.39 -21.29 -18.48
N ARG A 274 -15.65 -20.17 -17.80
CA ARG A 274 -16.95 -19.48 -17.77
C ARG A 274 -16.93 -18.21 -18.63
N ASP A 275 -15.86 -18.01 -19.40
CA ASP A 275 -15.64 -16.83 -20.25
C ASP A 275 -15.70 -15.48 -19.49
N LEU A 276 -15.46 -15.48 -18.18
CA LEU A 276 -15.48 -14.27 -17.36
C LEU A 276 -14.18 -13.48 -17.46
N VAL A 277 -13.06 -14.17 -17.66
CA VAL A 277 -11.73 -13.56 -17.75
C VAL A 277 -10.90 -14.22 -18.84
N SER A 278 -9.92 -13.49 -19.36
CA SER A 278 -8.82 -14.01 -20.17
C SER A 278 -7.49 -13.66 -19.51
N THR A 279 -6.47 -14.48 -19.76
CA THR A 279 -5.14 -14.33 -19.13
C THR A 279 -4.04 -14.45 -20.18
N GLY A 280 -3.05 -13.56 -20.10
CA GLY A 280 -1.79 -13.62 -20.83
C GLY A 280 -0.59 -13.44 -19.89
N TRP A 281 0.62 -13.26 -20.44
CA TRP A 281 1.79 -12.99 -19.63
C TRP A 281 1.64 -11.65 -18.88
N ARG A 282 1.54 -11.71 -17.54
CA ARG A 282 1.30 -10.55 -16.65
C ARG A 282 0.11 -9.68 -17.07
N LYS A 283 -0.84 -10.25 -17.80
CA LYS A 283 -2.04 -9.57 -18.30
C LYS A 283 -3.27 -10.37 -17.91
N ILE A 284 -4.26 -9.70 -17.34
CA ILE A 284 -5.58 -10.25 -17.07
C ILE A 284 -6.59 -9.29 -17.68
N THR A 285 -7.54 -9.81 -18.44
CA THR A 285 -8.63 -9.05 -19.03
C THR A 285 -9.94 -9.61 -18.48
N VAL A 286 -10.75 -8.76 -17.87
CA VAL A 286 -12.14 -9.11 -17.54
C VAL A 286 -12.95 -9.02 -18.83
N VAL A 287 -13.53 -10.15 -19.22
CA VAL A 287 -14.27 -10.28 -20.48
C VAL A 287 -15.72 -9.84 -20.30
N ASP A 288 -16.31 -10.26 -19.18
CA ASP A 288 -17.68 -9.91 -18.79
C ASP A 288 -17.67 -9.42 -17.34
N LEU A 289 -17.63 -8.10 -17.15
CA LEU A 289 -17.62 -7.49 -15.82
C LEU A 289 -18.95 -7.69 -15.06
N PRO A 290 -20.14 -7.50 -15.68
CA PRO A 290 -21.41 -7.88 -15.07
C PRO A 290 -21.46 -9.35 -14.61
N GLY A 291 -21.08 -10.30 -15.47
CA GLY A 291 -21.05 -11.72 -15.12
C GLY A 291 -20.03 -12.04 -14.02
N LEU A 292 -18.86 -11.40 -14.04
CA LEU A 292 -17.85 -11.57 -12.99
C LEU A 292 -18.37 -11.07 -11.64
N ARG A 293 -19.13 -9.96 -11.61
CA ARG A 293 -19.79 -9.44 -10.40
C ARG A 293 -20.86 -10.39 -9.88
N ALA A 294 -21.72 -10.92 -10.75
CA ALA A 294 -22.74 -11.89 -10.36
C ALA A 294 -22.11 -13.16 -9.75
N PHE A 295 -21.07 -13.69 -10.39
CA PHE A 295 -20.28 -14.82 -9.88
C PHE A 295 -19.63 -14.51 -8.53
N ALA A 296 -19.02 -13.32 -8.40
CA ALA A 296 -18.40 -12.85 -7.16
C ALA A 296 -19.40 -12.76 -5.99
N ASN A 297 -20.66 -12.43 -6.29
CA ASN A 297 -21.75 -12.33 -5.32
C ASN A 297 -22.50 -13.66 -5.09
N GLY A 298 -22.13 -14.73 -5.80
CA GLY A 298 -22.75 -16.05 -5.68
C GLY A 298 -24.18 -16.09 -6.23
N GLN A 299 -24.44 -15.31 -7.27
CA GLN A 299 -25.73 -15.19 -7.96
C GLN A 299 -25.76 -16.02 -9.26
N ASP A 300 -24.95 -17.08 -9.31
CA ASP A 300 -24.84 -18.02 -10.45
C ASP A 300 -26.11 -18.87 -10.63
#